data_AF-A0A8T0CM53-F1
#
_entry.id   AF-A0A8T0CM53-F1
#
_cell.length_a   1.000
_cell.length_b   1.000
_cell.length_c   1.000
_cell.angle_alpha   90.00
_cell.angle_beta   90.00
_cell.angle_gamma   90.00
#
_symmetry.space_group_name_H-M   'P 1'
#
loop_
_entity.id
_entity.type
_entity.pdbx_description
1 polymer ?
#
loop_
_entity_poly.entity_id
_entity_poly.type
_entity_poly.pdbx_seq_one_letter_code
_entity_poly.pdbx_strand_id
1 'polypeptide(L)'
;MFDNQVYGVAHGLLMGYREAMWVQALSLFDEVRHMDPETAPAFYNALTDMLWHFGQRRGAQLVVLEGKRCRVWDSVWSDSCLDLHLMSSGAARAMVHAWLLNIRSIVYEGRELPKLLRILTGWGKHSKVVGDGALRRAIEGLLTGLGAPFQLAKCNIGRFVSTGSVVAAWLRESSTLKVLVLEDDRSHPASGGILKIPDLQTLAL
;
A
#
# COMPACT_ATOMS: atom_id res chain seq x y z
N MET A 1 -5.00 -20.18 16.87
CA MET A 1 -3.92 -21.01 16.29
C MET A 1 -3.91 -20.68 14.81
N PHE A 2 -2.91 -19.96 14.30
CA PHE A 2 -2.90 -19.60 12.87
C PHE A 2 -2.64 -20.88 12.05
N ASP A 3 -3.53 -21.17 11.10
CA ASP A 3 -3.50 -22.40 10.29
C ASP A 3 -2.28 -22.43 9.35
N ASN A 4 -1.79 -23.62 9.00
CA ASN A 4 -0.69 -23.83 8.04
C ASN A 4 -0.97 -23.15 6.69
N GLN A 5 -2.25 -22.96 6.37
CA GLN A 5 -2.71 -22.25 5.18
C GLN A 5 -2.33 -20.76 5.19
N VAL A 6 -2.47 -20.05 6.31
CA VAL A 6 -2.14 -18.61 6.42
C VAL A 6 -0.64 -18.41 6.20
N TYR A 7 0.18 -19.26 6.81
CA TYR A 7 1.63 -19.23 6.65
C TYR A 7 2.04 -19.53 5.20
N GLY A 8 1.46 -20.58 4.60
CA GLY A 8 1.73 -20.96 3.22
C GLY A 8 1.42 -19.84 2.22
N VAL A 9 0.29 -19.16 2.37
CA VAL A 9 -0.08 -18.01 1.54
C VAL A 9 0.91 -16.86 1.71
N ALA A 10 1.19 -16.45 2.95
CA ALA A 10 2.10 -15.34 3.22
C ALA A 10 3.52 -15.61 2.70
N HIS A 11 4.04 -16.81 2.93
CA HIS A 11 5.34 -17.27 2.41
C HIS A 11 5.35 -17.35 0.88
N GLY A 12 4.28 -17.86 0.27
CA GLY A 12 4.17 -17.94 -1.18
C GLY A 12 4.16 -16.57 -1.86
N LEU A 13 3.43 -15.60 -1.29
CA LEU A 13 3.45 -14.21 -1.76
C LEU A 13 4.83 -13.57 -1.60
N LEU A 14 5.54 -13.86 -0.50
CA LEU A 14 6.91 -13.40 -0.25
C LEU A 14 7.92 -13.90 -1.28
N MET A 15 7.80 -15.17 -1.65
CA MET A 15 8.70 -15.82 -2.59
C MET A 15 8.38 -15.48 -4.05
N GLY A 16 7.42 -14.60 -4.31
CA GLY A 16 7.04 -14.20 -5.66
C GLY A 16 6.18 -15.22 -6.41
N TYR A 17 5.69 -16.30 -5.75
CA TYR A 17 4.77 -17.28 -6.33
C TYR A 17 3.33 -16.77 -6.40
N ARG A 18 3.16 -15.48 -6.68
CA ARG A 18 1.90 -14.75 -6.59
C ARG A 18 0.80 -15.37 -7.45
N GLU A 19 1.09 -15.75 -8.69
CA GLU A 19 0.07 -16.29 -9.60
C GLU A 19 -0.55 -17.59 -9.06
N ALA A 20 0.27 -18.47 -8.46
CA ALA A 20 -0.21 -19.72 -7.87
C ALA A 20 -0.92 -19.52 -6.53
N MET A 21 -0.47 -18.54 -5.74
CA MET A 21 -0.91 -18.34 -4.35
C MET A 21 -2.06 -17.35 -4.21
N TRP A 22 -2.32 -16.53 -5.24
CA TRP A 22 -3.34 -15.48 -5.15
C TRP A 22 -4.75 -16.05 -4.94
N VAL A 23 -5.08 -17.19 -5.56
CA VAL A 23 -6.39 -17.84 -5.37
C VAL A 23 -6.58 -18.25 -3.90
N GLN A 24 -5.55 -18.79 -3.27
CA GLN A 24 -5.58 -19.16 -1.85
C GLN A 24 -5.60 -17.92 -0.95
N ALA A 25 -4.90 -16.85 -1.34
CA ALA A 25 -4.96 -15.56 -0.66
C ALA A 25 -6.37 -14.97 -0.67
N LEU A 26 -7.11 -15.10 -1.78
CA LEU A 26 -8.50 -14.63 -1.86
C LEU A 26 -9.40 -15.35 -0.85
N SER A 27 -9.27 -16.67 -0.68
CA SER A 27 -10.02 -17.40 0.36
C SER A 27 -9.71 -16.87 1.76
N LEU A 28 -8.43 -16.58 2.05
CA LEU A 28 -8.04 -15.98 3.32
C LEU A 28 -8.62 -14.56 3.50
N PHE A 29 -8.62 -13.74 2.44
CA PHE A 29 -9.21 -12.40 2.48
C PHE A 29 -10.72 -12.45 2.71
N ASP A 30 -11.42 -13.46 2.17
CA ASP A 30 -12.84 -13.70 2.42
C ASP A 30 -13.12 -14.18 3.85
N GLU A 31 -12.17 -14.77 4.57
CA GLU A 31 -12.31 -15.01 6.00
C GLU A 31 -12.07 -13.72 6.81
N VAL A 32 -11.00 -12.99 6.49
CA VAL A 32 -10.59 -11.77 7.21
C VAL A 32 -11.66 -10.67 7.12
N ARG A 33 -12.38 -10.54 6.01
CA ARG A 33 -13.47 -9.55 5.86
C ARG A 33 -14.64 -9.72 6.85
N HIS A 34 -14.76 -10.89 7.49
CA HIS A 34 -15.80 -11.16 8.49
C HIS A 34 -15.30 -10.94 9.92
N MET A 35 -14.02 -10.58 10.09
CA MET A 35 -13.47 -10.19 11.39
C MET A 35 -13.96 -8.81 11.82
N ASP A 36 -13.66 -8.45 13.06
CA ASP A 36 -14.05 -7.15 13.59
C ASP A 36 -13.37 -5.97 12.84
N PRO A 37 -13.93 -4.76 12.96
CA PRO A 37 -13.45 -3.57 12.24
C PRO A 37 -12.01 -3.14 12.56
N GLU A 38 -11.38 -3.67 13.62
CA GLU A 38 -9.99 -3.37 13.97
C GLU A 38 -9.02 -4.44 13.43
N THR A 39 -9.42 -5.71 13.47
CA THR A 39 -8.57 -6.84 13.05
C THR A 39 -8.33 -6.87 11.55
N ALA A 40 -9.37 -6.65 10.72
CA ALA A 40 -9.21 -6.70 9.27
C ALA A 40 -8.19 -5.64 8.76
N PRO A 41 -8.31 -4.34 9.10
CA PRO A 41 -7.28 -3.35 8.74
C PRO A 41 -5.87 -3.71 9.22
N ALA A 42 -5.74 -4.24 10.44
CA ALA A 42 -4.46 -4.64 10.99
C ALA A 42 -3.80 -5.76 10.16
N PHE A 43 -4.57 -6.77 9.75
CA PHE A 43 -4.09 -7.86 8.91
C PHE A 43 -3.58 -7.36 7.55
N TYR A 44 -4.39 -6.58 6.83
CA TYR A 44 -4.01 -6.04 5.51
C TYR A 44 -2.79 -5.12 5.60
N ASN A 45 -2.71 -4.31 6.65
CA ASN A 45 -1.55 -3.47 6.94
C ASN A 45 -0.29 -4.32 7.15
N ALA A 46 -0.34 -5.30 8.04
CA ALA A 46 0.81 -6.15 8.36
C ALA A 46 1.30 -6.95 7.15
N LEU A 47 0.40 -7.58 6.40
CA LEU A 47 0.75 -8.32 5.18
C LEU A 47 1.38 -7.40 4.13
N THR A 48 0.79 -6.22 3.91
CA THR A 48 1.31 -5.28 2.92
C THR A 48 2.66 -4.70 3.31
N ASP A 49 2.86 -4.34 4.60
CA ASP A 49 4.14 -3.84 5.11
C ASP A 49 5.25 -4.87 4.93
N MET A 50 4.95 -6.14 5.20
CA MET A 50 5.88 -7.24 5.00
C MET A 50 6.24 -7.37 3.50
N LEU A 51 5.26 -7.45 2.61
CA LEU A 51 5.52 -7.54 1.16
C LEU A 51 6.30 -6.32 0.65
N TRP A 52 5.96 -5.13 1.14
CA TRP A 52 6.66 -3.90 0.84
C TRP A 52 8.10 -3.94 1.33
N HIS A 53 8.37 -4.46 2.53
CA HIS A 53 9.71 -4.55 3.08
C HIS A 53 10.59 -5.51 2.26
N PHE A 54 10.07 -6.68 1.89
CA PHE A 54 10.79 -7.71 1.12
C PHE A 54 10.79 -7.47 -0.39
N GLY A 55 10.48 -6.25 -0.84
CA GLY A 55 10.56 -5.88 -2.26
C GLY A 55 9.46 -6.48 -3.15
N GLN A 56 8.47 -7.18 -2.60
CA GLN A 56 7.31 -7.71 -3.34
C GLN A 56 6.25 -6.61 -3.57
N ARG A 57 6.64 -5.54 -4.29
CA ARG A 57 5.83 -4.33 -4.46
C ARG A 57 4.52 -4.56 -5.22
N ARG A 58 4.52 -5.43 -6.24
CA ARG A 58 3.29 -5.76 -6.98
C ARG A 58 2.34 -6.57 -6.09
N GLY A 59 2.89 -7.49 -5.29
CA GLY A 59 2.12 -8.21 -4.27
C GLY A 59 1.46 -7.23 -3.28
N ALA A 60 2.23 -6.31 -2.73
CA ALA A 60 1.74 -5.26 -1.85
C ALA A 60 0.60 -4.43 -2.49
N GLN A 61 0.74 -4.08 -3.78
CA GLN A 61 -0.29 -3.36 -4.52
C GLN A 61 -1.60 -4.15 -4.67
N LEU A 62 -1.52 -5.46 -4.96
CA LEU A 62 -2.72 -6.29 -5.05
C LEU A 62 -3.43 -6.40 -3.70
N VAL A 63 -2.68 -6.56 -2.61
CA VAL A 63 -3.27 -6.66 -1.25
C VAL A 63 -4.04 -5.39 -0.89
N VAL A 64 -3.51 -4.20 -1.17
CA VAL A 64 -4.25 -2.95 -0.86
C VAL A 64 -5.46 -2.76 -1.77
N LEU A 65 -5.38 -3.15 -3.04
CA LEU A 65 -6.52 -3.10 -3.97
C LEU A 65 -7.64 -4.06 -3.52
N GLU A 66 -7.27 -5.24 -3.03
CA GLU A 66 -8.21 -6.20 -2.46
C GLU A 66 -8.82 -5.68 -1.16
N GLY A 67 -8.01 -5.10 -0.26
CA GLY A 67 -8.50 -4.46 0.96
C GLY A 67 -9.49 -3.33 0.66
N LYS A 68 -9.21 -2.53 -0.38
CA LYS A 68 -10.15 -1.52 -0.87
C LYS A 68 -11.44 -2.15 -1.42
N ARG A 69 -11.36 -3.23 -2.21
CA ARG A 69 -12.53 -3.95 -2.75
C ARG A 69 -13.43 -4.46 -1.61
N CYS A 70 -12.81 -4.99 -0.57
CA CYS A 70 -13.46 -5.50 0.63
C CYS A 70 -13.88 -4.41 1.63
N ARG A 71 -13.63 -3.12 1.32
CA ARG A 71 -13.93 -1.96 2.20
C ARG A 71 -13.31 -2.09 3.60
N VAL A 72 -12.10 -2.63 3.66
CA VAL A 72 -11.36 -2.82 4.92
C VAL A 72 -11.09 -1.48 5.60
N TRP A 73 -10.73 -0.47 4.82
CA TRP A 73 -10.59 0.90 5.31
C TRP A 73 -11.76 1.72 4.79
N ASP A 74 -12.39 2.50 5.65
CA ASP A 74 -13.52 3.34 5.26
C ASP A 74 -13.11 4.44 4.29
N SER A 75 -13.81 4.55 3.17
CA SER A 75 -13.70 5.66 2.20
C SER A 75 -12.26 6.02 1.78
N VAL A 76 -11.40 5.01 1.57
CA VAL A 76 -9.97 5.18 1.24
C VAL A 76 -9.73 6.12 0.09
N TRP A 77 -10.53 6.05 -0.97
CA TRP A 77 -10.30 6.91 -2.11
C TRP A 77 -11.57 7.34 -2.82
N SER A 78 -11.44 8.44 -3.55
CA SER A 78 -12.33 8.93 -4.60
C SER A 78 -11.48 9.53 -5.73
N ASP A 79 -12.14 10.05 -6.76
CA ASP A 79 -11.45 10.74 -7.87
C ASP A 79 -10.81 12.08 -7.44
N SER A 80 -11.08 12.57 -6.22
CA SER A 80 -10.56 13.83 -5.68
C SER A 80 -9.71 13.68 -4.41
N CYS A 81 -9.79 12.54 -3.72
CA CYS A 81 -9.18 12.37 -2.41
C CYS A 81 -8.67 10.95 -2.20
N LEU A 82 -7.50 10.83 -1.60
CA LEU A 82 -6.92 9.60 -1.09
C LEU A 82 -6.71 9.74 0.41
N ASP A 83 -7.41 8.95 1.21
CA ASP A 83 -7.29 8.91 2.65
C ASP A 83 -6.51 7.67 3.12
N LEU A 84 -5.36 7.93 3.74
CA LEU A 84 -4.38 6.94 4.17
C LEU A 84 -4.31 6.84 5.70
N HIS A 85 -5.20 7.51 6.46
CA HIS A 85 -5.03 7.67 7.91
C HIS A 85 -5.09 6.36 8.70
N LEU A 86 -5.76 5.33 8.19
CA LEU A 86 -5.82 3.97 8.78
C LEU A 86 -4.77 3.01 8.20
N MET A 87 -3.92 3.51 7.30
CA MET A 87 -2.95 2.68 6.59
C MET A 87 -1.58 2.76 7.24
N SER A 88 -0.92 1.61 7.26
CA SER A 88 0.49 1.48 7.58
C SER A 88 1.38 2.07 6.48
N SER A 89 2.69 2.14 6.74
CA SER A 89 3.63 2.87 5.88
C SER A 89 3.80 2.22 4.50
N GLY A 90 3.91 0.90 4.43
CA GLY A 90 4.00 0.13 3.18
C GLY A 90 2.65 0.10 2.46
N ALA A 91 1.56 -0.12 3.19
CA ALA A 91 0.21 -0.08 2.63
C ALA A 91 -0.12 1.26 1.99
N ALA A 92 0.15 2.37 2.68
CA ALA A 92 -0.11 3.70 2.17
C ALA A 92 0.70 4.01 0.90
N ARG A 93 1.98 3.60 0.85
CA ARG A 93 2.80 3.77 -0.36
C ARG A 93 2.24 2.96 -1.53
N ALA A 94 1.93 1.68 -1.33
CA ALA A 94 1.31 0.85 -2.36
C ALA A 94 -0.02 1.45 -2.86
N MET A 95 -0.82 1.99 -1.95
CA MET A 95 -2.10 2.62 -2.27
C MET A 95 -1.93 3.94 -3.04
N VAL A 96 -0.91 4.76 -2.75
CA VAL A 96 -0.60 5.95 -3.58
C VAL A 96 -0.32 5.57 -5.03
N HIS A 97 0.50 4.54 -5.27
CA HIS A 97 0.74 4.04 -6.63
C HIS A 97 -0.55 3.59 -7.31
N ALA A 98 -1.36 2.78 -6.62
CA ALA A 98 -2.64 2.29 -7.15
C ALA A 98 -3.61 3.44 -7.48
N TRP A 99 -3.73 4.43 -6.59
CA TRP A 99 -4.61 5.57 -6.79
C TRP A 99 -4.15 6.45 -7.95
N LEU A 100 -2.85 6.76 -8.06
CA LEU A 100 -2.32 7.56 -9.16
C LEU A 100 -2.48 6.87 -10.52
N LEU A 101 -2.36 5.53 -10.58
CA LEU A 101 -2.69 4.76 -11.78
C LEU A 101 -4.18 4.86 -12.14
N ASN A 102 -5.07 4.83 -11.15
CA ASN A 102 -6.51 5.06 -11.36
C ASN A 102 -6.75 6.48 -11.90
N ILE A 103 -6.18 7.52 -11.27
CA ILE A 103 -6.31 8.91 -11.76
C ILE A 103 -5.75 9.05 -13.18
N ARG A 104 -4.66 8.35 -13.50
CA ARG A 104 -4.12 8.31 -14.87
C ARG A 104 -5.15 7.73 -15.85
N SER A 105 -5.85 6.65 -15.51
CA SER A 105 -6.92 6.10 -16.35
C SER A 105 -7.98 7.16 -16.67
N ILE A 106 -8.45 7.88 -15.66
CA ILE A 106 -9.44 8.97 -15.79
C ILE A 106 -8.95 10.04 -16.80
N VAL A 107 -7.67 10.44 -16.70
CA VAL A 107 -7.06 11.42 -17.60
C VAL A 107 -7.02 10.93 -19.06
N TYR A 108 -6.74 9.65 -19.28
CA TYR A 108 -6.66 9.04 -20.61
C TYR A 108 -8.02 8.68 -21.20
N GLU A 109 -9.05 8.50 -20.36
CA GLU A 109 -10.46 8.43 -20.77
C GLU A 109 -10.99 9.80 -21.23
N GLY A 110 -10.21 10.88 -21.09
CA GLY A 110 -10.60 12.24 -21.48
C GLY A 110 -11.48 12.95 -20.45
N ARG A 111 -11.66 12.38 -19.26
CA ARG A 111 -12.42 13.01 -18.18
C ARG A 111 -11.59 14.10 -17.50
N GLU A 112 -12.23 15.22 -17.18
CA GLU A 112 -11.59 16.29 -16.40
C GLU A 112 -11.40 15.87 -14.94
N LEU A 113 -10.21 16.13 -14.41
CA LEU A 113 -9.95 15.90 -12.98
C LEU A 113 -10.60 17.01 -12.13
N PRO A 114 -11.03 16.69 -10.89
CA PRO A 114 -11.49 17.69 -9.95
C PRO A 114 -10.49 18.83 -9.77
N LYS A 115 -10.99 20.05 -9.50
CA LYS A 115 -10.14 21.26 -9.33
C LYS A 115 -9.03 21.06 -8.30
N LEU A 116 -9.28 20.26 -7.27
CA LEU A 116 -8.36 19.97 -6.17
C LEU A 116 -8.28 18.46 -5.93
N LEU A 117 -7.06 17.94 -5.95
CA LEU A 117 -6.72 16.58 -5.54
C LEU A 117 -6.04 16.62 -4.18
N ARG A 118 -6.31 15.61 -3.34
CA ARG A 118 -5.86 15.59 -1.95
C ARG A 118 -5.36 14.21 -1.54
N ILE A 119 -4.27 14.16 -0.78
CA ILE A 119 -3.81 12.96 -0.10
C ILE A 119 -3.76 13.26 1.40
N LEU A 120 -4.44 12.46 2.21
CA LEU A 120 -4.56 12.62 3.65
C LEU A 120 -3.76 11.52 4.34
N THR A 121 -2.81 11.88 5.19
CA THR A 121 -2.02 10.93 5.99
C THR A 121 -2.46 10.90 7.46
N GLY A 122 -3.59 11.54 7.77
CA GLY A 122 -4.02 11.78 9.14
C GLY A 122 -3.09 12.71 9.93
N TRP A 123 -3.40 12.89 11.20
CA TRP A 123 -2.73 13.85 12.10
C TRP A 123 -1.65 13.20 12.98
N GLY A 124 -1.46 11.88 12.83
CA GLY A 124 -0.51 11.11 13.63
C GLY A 124 -0.92 11.02 15.10
N LYS A 125 -2.11 10.48 15.41
CA LYS A 125 -2.59 10.30 16.80
C LYS A 125 -1.61 9.57 17.73
N HIS A 126 -0.68 8.77 17.17
CA HIS A 126 0.40 8.09 17.90
C HIS A 126 1.77 8.79 17.81
N SER A 127 1.88 9.89 17.06
CA SER A 127 3.09 10.70 17.04
C SER A 127 3.10 11.60 18.27
N LYS A 128 4.19 11.54 19.04
CA LYS A 128 4.42 12.42 20.20
C LYS A 128 4.54 13.90 19.80
N VAL A 129 4.66 14.19 18.50
CA VAL A 129 4.76 15.54 17.93
C VAL A 129 3.69 15.70 16.85
N VAL A 130 2.81 16.68 17.06
CA VAL A 130 1.74 17.03 16.11
C VAL A 130 2.36 17.35 14.75
N GLY A 131 1.95 16.63 13.71
CA GLY A 131 2.45 16.85 12.36
C GLY A 131 3.79 16.18 12.01
N ASP A 132 4.44 15.49 12.96
CA ASP A 132 5.63 14.69 12.70
C ASP A 132 5.28 13.20 12.54
N GLY A 133 4.22 12.91 11.79
CA GLY A 133 3.80 11.54 11.53
C GLY A 133 4.81 10.83 10.63
N ALA A 134 5.34 9.67 11.05
CA ALA A 134 6.20 8.83 10.22
C ALA A 134 5.56 8.52 8.86
N LEU A 135 4.22 8.37 8.83
CA LEU A 135 3.45 8.20 7.60
C LEU A 135 3.53 9.42 6.67
N ARG A 136 3.40 10.64 7.21
CA ARG A 136 3.52 11.88 6.43
C ARG A 136 4.87 11.94 5.73
N ARG A 137 5.97 11.72 6.46
CA ARG A 137 7.33 11.73 5.89
C ARG A 137 7.53 10.65 4.83
N ALA A 138 6.97 9.46 5.08
CA ALA A 138 6.98 8.35 4.12
C ALA A 138 6.31 8.71 2.79
N ILE A 139 5.15 9.37 2.85
CA ILE A 139 4.39 9.79 1.66
C ILE A 139 5.01 11.01 0.99
N GLU A 140 5.52 11.97 1.75
CA GLU A 140 6.28 13.11 1.21
C GLU A 140 7.52 12.64 0.43
N GLY A 141 8.30 11.71 1.00
CA GLY A 141 9.44 11.12 0.32
C GLY A 141 9.05 10.35 -0.93
N LEU A 142 7.93 9.61 -0.89
CA LEU A 142 7.41 8.91 -2.07
C LEU A 142 7.03 9.90 -3.18
N LEU A 143 6.20 10.91 -2.88
CA LEU A 143 5.74 11.91 -3.85
C LEU A 143 6.94 12.66 -4.46
N THR A 144 7.93 13.00 -3.64
CA THR A 144 9.18 13.61 -4.10
C THR A 144 9.95 12.69 -5.04
N GLY A 145 10.12 11.42 -4.69
CA GLY A 145 10.79 10.43 -5.54
C GLY A 145 10.08 10.14 -6.86
N LEU A 146 8.75 10.29 -6.90
CA LEU A 146 7.95 10.19 -8.12
C LEU A 146 7.98 11.47 -8.97
N GLY A 147 8.46 12.60 -8.43
CA GLY A 147 8.27 13.91 -9.03
C GLY A 147 6.79 14.32 -9.10
N ALA A 148 5.95 13.78 -8.23
CA ALA A 148 4.51 14.02 -8.25
C ALA A 148 4.21 15.45 -7.76
N PRO A 149 3.34 16.23 -8.43
CA PRO A 149 3.18 17.65 -8.18
C PRO A 149 2.25 17.95 -6.99
N PHE A 150 2.41 17.24 -5.89
CA PHE A 150 1.65 17.44 -4.65
C PHE A 150 2.49 18.22 -3.64
N GLN A 151 1.88 19.22 -3.01
CA GLN A 151 2.52 20.05 -2.01
C GLN A 151 1.82 19.91 -0.66
N LEU A 152 2.58 20.04 0.43
CA LEU A 152 2.01 20.06 1.77
C LEU A 152 1.10 21.29 1.94
N ALA A 153 -0.11 21.08 2.43
CA ALA A 153 -1.05 22.17 2.67
C ALA A 153 -0.57 23.05 3.84
N LYS A 154 -0.45 24.35 3.61
CA LYS A 154 0.03 25.35 4.60
C LYS A 154 -0.69 25.28 5.97
N CYS A 155 -1.97 24.91 5.98
CA CYS A 155 -2.81 24.93 7.19
C CYS A 155 -3.19 23.53 7.70
N ASN A 156 -2.64 22.45 7.14
CA ASN A 156 -2.92 21.09 7.63
C ASN A 156 -1.75 20.16 7.34
N ILE A 157 -1.03 19.81 8.40
CA ILE A 157 0.23 19.08 8.35
C ILE A 157 0.05 17.64 7.85
N GLY A 158 -1.17 17.09 7.84
CA GLY A 158 -1.45 15.74 7.35
C GLY A 158 -2.00 15.68 5.91
N ARG A 159 -1.89 16.75 5.13
CA ARG A 159 -2.60 16.88 3.86
C ARG A 159 -1.71 17.40 2.75
N PHE A 160 -1.58 16.62 1.68
CA PHE A 160 -0.97 17.05 0.42
C PHE A 160 -2.05 17.44 -0.58
N VAL A 161 -1.78 18.46 -1.39
CA VAL A 161 -2.72 19.00 -2.38
C VAL A 161 -2.05 19.29 -3.72
N SER A 162 -2.82 19.18 -4.80
CA SER A 162 -2.46 19.66 -6.13
C SER A 162 -3.70 20.04 -6.92
N THR A 163 -3.57 20.86 -7.95
CA THR A 163 -4.68 21.13 -8.87
C THR A 163 -4.84 19.98 -9.86
N GLY A 164 -6.09 19.68 -10.24
CA GLY A 164 -6.37 18.63 -11.21
C GLY A 164 -5.64 18.83 -12.55
N SER A 165 -5.55 20.07 -13.03
CA SER A 165 -4.86 20.38 -14.28
C SER A 165 -3.36 20.09 -14.23
N VAL A 166 -2.69 20.39 -13.12
CA VAL A 166 -1.25 20.14 -12.94
C VAL A 166 -0.98 18.63 -12.84
N VAL A 167 -1.79 17.90 -12.06
CA VAL A 167 -1.66 16.43 -11.98
C VAL A 167 -1.95 15.79 -13.33
N ALA A 168 -2.97 16.24 -14.07
CA ALA A 168 -3.30 15.70 -15.38
C ALA A 168 -2.20 15.96 -16.42
N ALA A 169 -1.52 17.12 -16.36
CA ALA A 169 -0.37 17.39 -17.22
C ALA A 169 0.80 16.43 -16.91
N TRP A 170 1.18 16.32 -15.65
CA TRP A 170 2.22 15.40 -15.18
C TRP A 170 1.92 13.93 -15.52
N LEU A 171 0.68 13.49 -15.36
CA LEU A 171 0.24 12.14 -15.70
C LEU A 171 0.21 11.86 -17.21
N ARG A 172 0.31 12.86 -18.09
CA ARG A 172 0.43 12.62 -19.54
C ARG A 172 1.87 12.44 -20.00
N GLU A 173 2.85 12.80 -19.16
CA GLU A 173 4.25 12.55 -19.45
C GLU A 173 4.53 11.05 -19.59
N SER A 174 5.39 10.69 -20.55
CA SER A 174 5.72 9.30 -20.90
C SER A 174 6.56 8.61 -19.83
N SER A 175 7.36 9.37 -19.07
CA SER A 175 8.16 8.92 -17.93
C SER A 175 7.29 8.51 -16.73
N THR A 176 6.16 9.18 -16.53
CA THR A 176 5.34 9.03 -15.32
C THR A 176 4.80 7.61 -15.16
N LEU A 177 4.42 6.92 -16.25
CA LEU A 177 3.94 5.54 -16.13
C LEU A 177 5.01 4.60 -15.54
N LYS A 178 6.28 4.80 -15.92
CA LYS A 178 7.39 3.93 -15.48
C LYS A 178 7.63 4.01 -13.97
N VAL A 179 7.43 5.19 -13.38
CA VAL A 179 7.60 5.38 -11.93
C VAL A 179 6.35 5.01 -11.12
N LEU A 180 5.17 4.97 -11.76
CA LEU A 180 3.93 4.58 -11.11
C LEU A 180 3.73 3.06 -11.06
N VAL A 181 4.18 2.32 -12.07
CA VAL A 181 4.08 0.86 -12.10
C VAL A 181 5.09 0.27 -11.12
N LEU A 182 4.60 -0.49 -10.15
CA LEU A 182 5.43 -1.20 -9.19
C LEU A 182 6.01 -2.47 -9.81
N GLU A 183 7.24 -2.79 -9.43
CA GLU A 183 7.92 -4.02 -9.80
C GLU A 183 8.42 -4.74 -8.55
N ASP A 184 8.40 -6.07 -8.58
CA ASP A 184 8.99 -6.86 -7.52
C ASP A 184 10.51 -6.85 -7.68
N ASP A 185 11.22 -6.72 -6.58
CA ASP A 185 12.67 -6.86 -6.58
C ASP A 185 13.02 -8.34 -6.88
N ARG A 186 13.67 -8.57 -8.01
CA ARG A 186 14.12 -9.90 -8.46
C ARG A 186 15.37 -10.38 -7.73
N SER A 187 15.91 -9.58 -6.81
CA SER A 187 17.14 -9.89 -6.07
C SER A 187 17.00 -10.99 -5.01
N HIS A 188 15.81 -11.57 -4.82
CA HIS A 188 15.69 -12.90 -4.21
C HIS A 188 15.66 -13.97 -5.31
N PRO A 189 16.82 -14.51 -5.72
CA PRO A 189 16.81 -15.78 -6.42
C PRO A 189 16.15 -16.79 -5.49
N ALA A 190 15.45 -17.75 -6.09
CA ALA A 190 15.13 -19.02 -5.46
C ALA A 190 16.43 -19.71 -5.00
N SER A 191 17.00 -19.26 -3.89
CA SER A 191 18.12 -19.92 -3.24
C SER A 191 17.53 -20.99 -2.35
N GLY A 192 17.72 -22.24 -2.77
CA GLY A 192 17.50 -23.46 -1.99
C GLY A 192 18.32 -23.48 -0.70
N GLY A 193 17.94 -22.63 0.26
CA GLY A 193 18.42 -22.64 1.62
C GLY A 193 17.20 -22.63 2.52
N ILE A 194 16.83 -23.82 3.00
CA ILE A 194 16.07 -23.97 4.24
C ILE A 194 16.65 -22.95 5.22
N LEU A 195 15.83 -21.99 5.67
CA LEU A 195 16.11 -21.28 6.91
C LEU A 195 16.37 -22.38 7.94
N LYS A 196 17.64 -22.62 8.28
CA LYS A 196 18.00 -23.42 9.44
C LYS A 196 17.44 -22.66 10.63
N ILE A 197 16.21 -23.02 11.00
CA ILE A 197 15.66 -22.73 12.31
C ILE A 197 16.68 -23.35 13.27
N PRO A 198 17.38 -22.56 14.12
CA PRO A 198 18.18 -23.15 15.17
C PRO A 198 17.25 -24.00 16.02
N ASP A 199 17.60 -25.28 16.21
CA ASP A 199 16.85 -26.22 17.03
C ASP A 199 16.40 -25.52 18.31
N LEU A 200 15.09 -25.33 18.44
CA LEU A 200 14.49 -24.87 19.68
C LEU A 200 14.60 -26.04 20.65
N GLN A 201 15.77 -26.19 21.27
CA GLN A 201 15.97 -27.16 22.33
C GLN A 201 14.91 -26.89 23.39
N THR A 202 14.06 -27.90 23.57
CA THR A 202 12.98 -27.92 24.54
C THR A 202 13.59 -27.73 25.92
N LEU A 203 13.36 -26.57 26.54
CA LEU A 203 13.56 -26.41 27.97
C LEU A 203 12.54 -27.32 28.67
N ALA A 204 13.02 -28.48 29.12
CA ALA A 204 12.28 -29.29 30.08
C ALA A 204 12.17 -28.50 31.39
N LEU A 205 10.94 -28.41 31.91
CA LEU A 205 10.62 -27.91 33.24
C LEU A 205 11.27 -28.76 34.34
#